data_AF-A0A370FFW0-F1
#
_entry.id   AF-A0A370FFW0-F1
#
_cell.length_a   1.000
_cell.length_b   1.000
_cell.length_c   1.000
_cell.angle_alpha   90.00
_cell.angle_beta   90.00
_cell.angle_gamma   90.00
#
_symmetry.space_group_name_H-M   'P 1'
#
loop_
_entity.id
_entity.type
_entity.pdbx_description
1 polymer ?
#
loop_
_entity_poly.entity_id
_entity_poly.type
_entity_poly.pdbx_seq_one_letter_code
_entity_poly.pdbx_strand_id
1 'polypeptide(L)'
;MPTGLSAGPSGAYHCAARIPSRVIWPPSFAYFGRRVVVIGGAGPLKSPDADQLVIDDPRFVPRQWRAIAQASVDQFSACATHPAAYLSPPALFGPGRRTGAYRRGTNRILIDVNGESRISAEDLAIAAMDEIENPDSGLRHFTVAY
;
A
#
# COMPACT_ATOMS: atom_id res chain seq x y z
N MET A 1 -15.45 -10.97 -51.71
CA MET A 1 -16.64 -10.11 -51.62
C MET A 1 -17.74 -10.89 -50.89
N PRO A 2 -18.39 -10.41 -49.81
CA PRO A 2 -18.06 -9.42 -48.77
C PRO A 2 -17.81 -10.12 -47.38
N THR A 3 -16.89 -9.70 -46.51
CA THR A 3 -16.93 -8.66 -45.45
C THR A 3 -18.09 -8.74 -44.44
N GLY A 4 -17.75 -8.84 -43.14
CA GLY A 4 -18.70 -8.66 -42.04
C GLY A 4 -18.16 -8.99 -40.65
N LEU A 5 -17.08 -8.32 -40.22
CA LEU A 5 -16.59 -8.34 -38.83
C LEU A 5 -17.54 -7.47 -37.99
N SER A 6 -18.39 -8.09 -37.16
CA SER A 6 -19.23 -7.35 -36.22
C SER A 6 -18.41 -7.01 -34.98
N ALA A 7 -18.01 -5.74 -34.88
CA ALA A 7 -17.49 -5.14 -33.68
C ALA A 7 -18.64 -4.94 -32.68
N GLY A 8 -18.63 -5.71 -31.59
CA GLY A 8 -19.48 -5.45 -30.42
C GLY A 8 -19.05 -4.17 -29.72
N PRO A 9 -19.98 -3.41 -29.12
CA PRO A 9 -19.70 -2.07 -28.63
C PRO A 9 -18.76 -2.09 -27.43
N SER A 10 -17.79 -1.17 -27.51
CA SER A 10 -16.96 -0.62 -26.44
C SER A 10 -17.66 -0.67 -25.07
N GLY A 11 -17.28 -1.66 -24.26
CA GLY A 11 -17.56 -1.68 -22.84
C GLY A 11 -16.72 -0.61 -22.17
N ALA A 12 -17.28 0.59 -22.05
CA ALA A 12 -16.72 1.64 -21.20
C ALA A 12 -16.68 1.10 -19.76
N TYR A 13 -15.49 0.72 -19.29
CA TYR A 13 -15.25 0.47 -17.87
C TYR A 13 -15.23 1.81 -17.15
N HIS A 14 -16.39 2.44 -17.00
CA HIS A 14 -16.57 3.50 -16.03
C HIS A 14 -16.63 2.85 -14.64
N CYS A 15 -15.47 2.53 -14.09
CA CYS A 15 -15.34 2.29 -12.67
C CYS A 15 -15.37 3.64 -11.94
N ALA A 16 -16.52 4.33 -12.02
CA ALA A 16 -16.87 5.41 -11.11
C ALA A 16 -17.35 4.79 -9.79
N ALA A 17 -16.49 3.98 -9.17
CA ALA A 17 -16.68 3.61 -7.78
C ALA A 17 -16.31 4.86 -6.97
N ARG A 18 -17.32 5.67 -6.67
CA ARG A 18 -17.25 6.64 -5.58
C ARG A 18 -17.04 5.83 -4.30
N ILE A 19 -15.78 5.55 -3.97
CA ILE A 19 -15.42 4.96 -2.68
C ILE A 19 -15.87 6.01 -1.64
N PRO A 20 -16.88 5.73 -0.80
CA PRO A 20 -17.16 6.63 0.29
C PRO A 20 -15.95 6.58 1.21
N SER A 21 -15.22 7.69 1.32
CA SER A 21 -14.06 7.87 2.21
C SER A 21 -14.42 7.85 3.70
N ARG A 22 -15.53 7.21 4.06
CA ARG A 22 -15.88 6.88 5.43
C ARG A 22 -15.80 5.38 5.57
N VAL A 23 -14.70 4.91 6.16
CA VAL A 23 -14.79 3.66 6.89
C VAL A 23 -15.70 3.96 8.08
N ILE A 24 -16.99 3.63 7.93
CA ILE A 24 -17.97 3.75 9.02
C ILE A 24 -17.72 2.55 9.92
N TRP A 25 -16.82 2.73 10.89
CA TRP A 25 -16.72 1.81 12.01
C TRP A 25 -17.87 2.11 12.97
N PRO A 26 -18.69 1.12 13.37
CA PRO A 26 -19.74 1.34 14.35
C PRO A 26 -19.12 1.80 15.70
N PRO A 27 -19.81 2.68 16.45
CA PRO A 27 -19.29 3.31 17.68
C PRO A 27 -19.03 2.32 18.83
N SER A 28 -19.40 1.05 18.68
CA SER A 28 -19.12 -0.03 19.64
C SER A 28 -17.74 -0.68 19.47
N PHE A 29 -16.94 -0.28 18.49
CA PHE A 29 -15.52 -0.65 18.43
C PHE A 29 -14.69 0.24 19.37
N ALA A 30 -15.05 0.25 20.65
CA ALA A 30 -14.11 0.67 21.69
C ALA A 30 -12.95 -0.31 21.64
N TYR A 31 -11.79 0.13 21.11
CA TYR A 31 -10.54 -0.63 21.13
C TYR A 31 -10.10 -0.80 22.59
N PHE A 32 -10.67 -1.77 23.27
CA PHE A 32 -10.15 -2.31 24.53
C PHE A 32 -8.79 -2.95 24.23
N GLY A 33 -7.73 -2.14 24.23
CA GLY A 33 -6.34 -2.59 24.19
C GLY A 33 -5.88 -3.36 22.95
N ARG A 34 -6.65 -3.42 21.86
CA ARG A 34 -6.26 -4.13 20.63
C ARG A 34 -5.49 -3.20 19.69
N ARG A 35 -4.28 -3.60 19.28
CA ARG A 35 -3.51 -2.91 18.22
C ARG A 35 -4.07 -3.28 16.85
N VAL A 36 -4.04 -2.32 15.93
CA VAL A 36 -4.46 -2.48 14.54
C VAL A 36 -3.26 -2.27 13.65
N VAL A 37 -3.06 -3.19 12.71
CA VAL A 37 -2.13 -3.01 11.59
C VAL A 37 -2.94 -2.81 10.33
N VAL A 38 -2.72 -1.69 9.65
CA VAL A 38 -3.34 -1.37 8.37
C VAL A 38 -2.30 -1.57 7.28
N ILE A 39 -2.59 -2.45 6.33
CA ILE A 39 -1.78 -2.60 5.12
C ILE A 39 -2.34 -1.63 4.08
N GLY A 40 -1.48 -0.73 3.62
CA GLY A 40 -1.84 0.32 2.66
C GLY A 40 -1.17 0.13 1.30
N GLY A 41 -0.70 1.24 0.73
CA GLY A 41 0.11 1.28 -0.48
C GLY A 41 1.41 2.05 -0.31
N ALA A 42 2.25 2.07 -1.34
CA ALA A 42 3.54 2.76 -1.34
C ALA A 42 3.42 4.30 -1.38
N GLY A 43 2.30 4.84 -1.85
CA GLY A 43 2.07 6.29 -2.06
C GLY A 43 2.52 7.24 -0.93
N PRO A 44 2.18 6.98 0.36
CA PRO A 44 2.57 7.84 1.49
C PRO A 44 4.03 7.69 1.93
N LEU A 45 4.82 6.78 1.36
CA LEU A 45 6.26 6.72 1.62
C LEU A 45 6.97 7.93 1.01
N LYS A 46 8.09 8.33 1.59
CA LYS A 46 9.04 9.27 0.99
C LYS A 46 9.89 8.56 -0.07
N SER A 47 10.19 9.27 -1.15
CA SER A 47 11.15 8.85 -2.18
C SER A 47 12.53 8.59 -1.56
N PRO A 48 13.40 7.78 -2.20
CA PRO A 48 14.70 7.43 -1.63
C PRO A 48 15.64 8.64 -1.55
N ASP A 49 15.59 9.54 -2.53
CA ASP A 49 16.58 10.61 -2.70
C ASP A 49 16.04 12.01 -2.35
N ALA A 50 14.74 12.14 -2.05
CA ALA A 50 14.07 13.41 -1.82
C ALA A 50 13.05 13.32 -0.69
N ASP A 51 12.60 14.46 -0.17
CA ASP A 51 11.54 14.51 0.87
C ASP A 51 10.11 14.45 0.30
N GLN A 52 9.97 14.37 -1.02
CA GLN A 52 8.69 14.17 -1.69
C GLN A 52 8.11 12.78 -1.42
N LEU A 53 6.80 12.63 -1.62
CA LEU A 53 6.10 11.36 -1.51
C LEU A 53 6.26 10.52 -2.79
N VAL A 54 6.22 9.21 -2.63
CA VAL A 54 6.33 8.20 -3.68
C VAL A 54 5.17 8.30 -4.69
N ILE A 55 3.99 8.79 -4.29
CA ILE A 55 2.90 9.09 -5.22
C ILE A 55 3.31 10.08 -6.33
N ASP A 56 4.26 10.97 -6.05
CA ASP A 56 4.78 11.97 -6.99
C ASP A 56 6.04 11.49 -7.72
N ASP A 57 6.50 10.26 -7.45
CA ASP A 57 7.69 9.68 -8.05
C ASP A 57 7.32 8.63 -9.11
N PRO A 58 7.36 8.98 -10.41
CA PRO A 58 6.94 8.08 -11.47
C PRO A 58 7.85 6.85 -11.62
N ARG A 59 9.02 6.81 -10.96
CA ARG A 59 9.88 5.60 -10.89
C ARG A 59 9.18 4.46 -10.15
N PHE A 60 8.33 4.79 -9.19
CA PHE A 60 7.67 3.84 -8.30
C PHE A 60 6.16 3.81 -8.50
N VAL A 61 5.54 4.94 -8.83
CA VAL A 61 4.10 5.05 -9.10
C VAL A 61 3.90 5.59 -10.52
N PRO A 62 3.81 4.70 -11.52
CA PRO A 62 3.43 5.09 -12.87
C PRO A 62 2.08 5.83 -12.89
N ARG A 63 1.89 6.75 -13.85
CA ARG A 63 0.71 7.64 -13.90
C ARG A 63 -0.62 6.89 -13.82
N GLN A 64 -0.72 5.71 -14.44
CA GLN A 64 -1.92 4.88 -14.42
C GLN A 64 -2.31 4.37 -13.03
N TRP A 65 -1.38 4.30 -12.09
CA TRP A 65 -1.59 3.86 -10.70
C TRP A 65 -1.74 5.02 -9.72
N ARG A 66 -1.66 6.27 -10.18
CA ARG A 66 -1.70 7.44 -9.29
C ARG A 66 -3.00 7.53 -8.49
N ALA A 67 -4.13 7.12 -9.06
CA ALA A 67 -5.41 7.14 -8.36
C ALA A 67 -5.43 6.19 -7.15
N ILE A 68 -4.89 4.96 -7.27
CA ILE A 68 -4.83 4.02 -6.16
C ILE A 68 -3.74 4.42 -5.14
N ALA A 69 -2.64 5.01 -5.60
CA ALA A 69 -1.65 5.60 -4.71
C ALA A 69 -2.22 6.78 -3.90
N GLN A 70 -3.08 7.61 -4.50
CA GLN A 70 -3.77 8.68 -3.79
C GLN A 70 -4.69 8.13 -2.70
N ALA A 71 -5.47 7.09 -3.02
CA ALA A 71 -6.29 6.42 -2.01
C ALA A 71 -5.47 5.90 -0.83
N SER A 72 -4.23 5.46 -1.06
CA SER A 72 -3.31 5.03 0.00
C SER A 72 -2.78 6.19 0.86
N VAL A 73 -2.60 7.37 0.27
CA VAL A 73 -2.26 8.59 1.04
C VAL A 73 -3.43 9.01 1.90
N ASP A 74 -4.64 9.02 1.34
CA ASP A 74 -5.87 9.38 2.05
C ASP A 74 -6.15 8.39 3.20
N GLN A 75 -5.93 7.09 2.97
CA GLN A 75 -6.03 6.04 3.99
C GLN A 75 -5.02 6.26 5.13
N PHE A 76 -3.77 6.58 4.81
CA PHE A 76 -2.76 6.87 5.82
C PHE A 76 -3.13 8.08 6.68
N SER A 77 -3.61 9.17 6.05
CA SER A 77 -4.09 10.35 6.78
C SER A 77 -5.27 10.03 7.70
N ALA A 78 -6.20 9.16 7.27
CA ALA A 78 -7.29 8.71 8.13
C ALA A 78 -6.79 7.86 9.32
N CYS A 79 -5.77 7.03 9.12
CA CYS A 79 -5.16 6.22 10.19
C CYS A 79 -4.43 7.07 11.23
N ALA A 80 -3.89 8.23 10.86
CA ALA A 80 -3.17 9.12 11.77
C ALA A 80 -4.01 9.62 12.96
N THR A 81 -5.34 9.60 12.84
CA THR A 81 -6.26 9.98 13.91
C THR A 81 -6.54 8.85 14.91
N HIS A 82 -5.94 7.66 14.72
CA HIS A 82 -6.17 6.45 15.51
C HIS A 82 -4.85 5.74 15.90
N PRO A 83 -4.83 4.89 16.95
CA PRO A 83 -3.63 4.18 17.39
C PRO A 83 -3.31 2.94 16.53
N ALA A 84 -3.25 3.10 15.21
CA ALA A 84 -2.89 2.02 14.27
C ALA A 84 -1.44 2.14 13.78
N ALA A 85 -0.80 1.00 13.54
CA ALA A 85 0.42 0.92 12.76
C ALA A 85 0.05 0.82 11.27
N TYR A 86 0.71 1.59 10.42
CA TYR A 86 0.49 1.60 8.99
C TYR A 86 1.69 0.96 8.28
N LEU A 87 1.44 -0.14 7.59
CA LEU A 87 2.42 -0.84 6.77
C LEU A 87 2.22 -0.43 5.31
N SER A 88 3.15 0.33 4.76
CA SER A 88 3.23 0.59 3.33
C SER A 88 4.04 -0.51 2.64
N PRO A 89 3.44 -1.28 1.71
CA PRO A 89 4.19 -2.19 0.86
C PRO A 89 5.19 -1.44 -0.04
N PRO A 90 6.19 -2.15 -0.58
CA PRO A 90 7.02 -1.70 -1.70
C PRO A 90 6.22 -1.31 -2.94
N ALA A 91 6.90 -0.65 -3.89
CA ALA A 91 6.31 -0.30 -5.18
C ALA A 91 5.87 -1.55 -5.98
N LEU A 92 6.63 -2.64 -5.86
CA LEU A 92 6.31 -3.94 -6.46
C LEU A 92 5.94 -4.92 -5.36
N PHE A 93 4.71 -5.39 -5.36
CA PHE A 93 4.30 -6.49 -4.49
C PHE A 93 3.35 -7.42 -5.25
N GLY A 94 3.42 -8.71 -4.93
CA GLY A 94 2.62 -9.74 -5.59
C GLY A 94 3.03 -11.14 -5.12
N PRO A 95 2.39 -12.19 -5.64
CA PRO A 95 2.73 -13.56 -5.29
C PRO A 95 4.22 -13.86 -5.51
N GLY A 96 4.83 -14.58 -4.58
CA GLY A 96 6.25 -14.91 -4.66
C GLY A 96 6.64 -16.05 -3.74
N ARG A 97 7.90 -16.04 -3.30
CA ARG A 97 8.42 -17.03 -2.34
C ARG A 97 8.24 -16.49 -0.92
N ARG A 98 7.77 -17.35 -0.03
CA ARG A 98 7.83 -17.14 1.43
C ARG A 98 9.26 -17.43 1.91
N THR A 99 10.02 -16.39 2.18
CA THR A 99 11.40 -16.51 2.67
C THR A 99 11.52 -16.27 4.17
N GLY A 100 10.61 -15.49 4.75
CA GLY A 100 10.71 -15.01 6.12
C GLY A 100 11.83 -13.99 6.35
N ALA A 101 12.43 -13.48 5.28
CA ALA A 101 13.53 -12.52 5.35
C ALA A 101 13.17 -11.23 4.61
N TYR A 102 13.27 -10.11 5.32
CA TYR A 102 13.06 -8.78 4.78
C TYR A 102 13.81 -7.74 5.64
N ARG A 103 14.08 -6.59 5.05
CA ARG A 103 14.54 -5.39 5.77
C ARG A 103 13.33 -4.57 6.18
N ARG A 104 13.36 -4.03 7.39
CA ARG A 104 12.34 -3.11 7.90
C ARG A 104 12.84 -1.67 7.84
N GLY A 105 12.03 -0.79 7.29
CA GLY A 105 12.26 0.65 7.22
C GLY A 105 11.16 1.43 7.93
N THR A 106 11.26 2.75 7.89
CA THR A 106 10.24 3.64 8.46
C THR A 106 9.35 4.19 7.33
N ASN A 107 9.33 5.51 7.14
CA ASN A 107 8.47 6.18 6.17
C ASN A 107 9.14 6.45 4.82
N ARG A 108 10.29 5.83 4.54
CA ARG A 108 11.03 6.01 3.29
C ARG A 108 11.07 4.68 2.54
N ILE A 109 10.81 4.74 1.23
CA ILE A 109 10.81 3.54 0.40
C ILE A 109 12.19 2.87 0.42
N LEU A 110 12.19 1.54 0.57
CA LEU A 110 13.39 0.73 0.50
C LEU A 110 13.59 0.24 -0.93
N ILE A 111 14.80 0.41 -1.44
CA ILE A 111 15.24 -0.10 -2.73
C ILE A 111 16.40 -1.07 -2.53
N ASP A 112 16.53 -2.05 -3.43
CA ASP A 112 17.67 -2.93 -3.51
C ASP A 112 18.80 -2.34 -4.40
N VAL A 113 19.87 -3.10 -4.59
CA VAL A 113 21.03 -2.69 -5.40
C VAL A 113 20.70 -2.48 -6.88
N ASN A 114 19.58 -3.03 -7.37
CA ASN A 114 19.10 -2.85 -8.73
C ASN A 114 18.12 -1.66 -8.84
N GLY A 115 17.86 -0.96 -7.73
CA GLY A 115 16.90 0.13 -7.65
C GLY A 115 15.44 -0.35 -7.55
N GLU A 116 15.20 -1.64 -7.29
CA GLU A 116 13.85 -2.18 -7.18
C GLU A 116 13.36 -2.10 -5.73
N SER A 117 12.11 -1.65 -5.55
CA SER A 117 11.40 -1.75 -4.28
C SER A 117 10.42 -2.90 -4.36
N ARG A 118 10.74 -4.05 -3.76
CA ARG A 118 9.95 -5.27 -3.90
C ARG A 118 9.85 -6.14 -2.66
N ILE A 119 8.71 -6.83 -2.53
CA ILE A 119 8.48 -7.93 -1.57
C ILE A 119 7.43 -8.90 -2.12
N SER A 120 7.41 -10.14 -1.65
CA SER A 120 6.32 -11.08 -1.93
C SER A 120 5.12 -10.81 -1.03
N ALA A 121 3.93 -11.21 -1.47
CA ALA A 121 2.72 -11.16 -0.65
C ALA A 121 2.86 -12.02 0.62
N GLU A 122 3.58 -13.14 0.50
CA GLU A 122 3.86 -14.05 1.60
C GLU A 122 4.75 -13.41 2.67
N ASP A 123 5.83 -12.72 2.29
CA ASP A 123 6.74 -12.07 3.24
C ASP A 123 6.17 -10.75 3.77
N LEU A 124 5.33 -10.04 3.01
CA LEU A 124 4.56 -8.92 3.52
C LEU A 124 3.58 -9.37 4.61
N ALA A 125 2.94 -10.53 4.44
CA ALA A 125 2.06 -11.10 5.46
C ALA A 125 2.84 -11.49 6.73
N ILE A 126 4.05 -12.03 6.59
CA ILE A 126 4.94 -12.27 7.74
C ILE A 126 5.25 -10.96 8.45
N ALA A 127 5.65 -9.90 7.73
CA ALA A 127 5.94 -8.61 8.33
C ALA A 127 4.75 -8.00 9.10
N ALA A 128 3.53 -8.19 8.58
CA ALA A 128 2.32 -7.78 9.29
C ALA A 128 2.09 -8.59 10.56
N MET A 129 2.33 -9.92 10.52
CA MET A 129 2.22 -10.78 11.69
C MET A 129 3.29 -10.45 12.74
N ASP A 130 4.53 -10.22 12.32
CA ASP A 130 5.62 -9.83 13.22
C ASP A 130 5.29 -8.52 13.96
N GLU A 131 4.68 -7.56 13.28
CA GLU A 131 4.19 -6.32 13.93
C GLU A 131 3.03 -6.58 14.89
N ILE A 132 2.16 -7.55 14.64
CA ILE A 132 1.06 -7.89 15.56
C ILE A 132 1.60 -8.57 16.82
N GLU A 133 2.57 -9.48 16.66
CA GLU A 133 3.14 -10.28 17.75
C GLU A 133 4.14 -9.49 18.59
N ASN A 134 5.00 -8.69 17.95
CA ASN A 134 6.08 -7.93 18.57
C ASN A 134 6.03 -6.46 18.12
N PRO A 135 5.07 -5.69 18.62
CA PRO A 135 4.71 -4.42 18.01
C PRO A 135 5.66 -3.29 18.42
N ASP A 136 6.14 -2.51 17.45
CA ASP A 136 6.95 -1.33 17.74
C ASP A 136 6.06 -0.15 18.11
N SER A 137 5.95 0.14 19.42
CA SER A 137 5.08 1.21 19.92
C SER A 137 5.45 2.62 19.45
N GLY A 138 6.67 2.84 18.94
CA GLY A 138 7.14 4.13 18.47
C GLY A 138 6.85 4.38 16.98
N LEU A 139 6.63 3.32 16.19
CA LEU A 139 6.51 3.41 14.74
C LEU A 139 5.05 3.29 14.27
N ARG A 140 4.49 4.43 13.87
CA ARG A 140 3.13 4.49 13.28
C ARG A 140 3.10 4.24 11.78
N HIS A 141 4.24 4.34 11.10
CA HIS A 141 4.37 4.12 9.66
C HIS A 141 5.69 3.41 9.38
N PHE A 142 5.62 2.28 8.72
CA PHE A 142 6.78 1.49 8.35
C PHE A 142 6.60 0.83 6.98
N THR A 143 7.71 0.31 6.45
CA THR A 143 7.74 -0.45 5.21
C THR A 143 8.69 -1.63 5.35
N VAL A 144 8.57 -2.60 4.45
CA VAL A 144 9.46 -3.75 4.37
C VAL A 144 9.82 -4.04 2.92
N ALA A 145 11.04 -4.48 2.65
CA ALA A 145 11.49 -4.89 1.31
C ALA A 145 12.65 -5.87 1.42
N TYR A 146 13.02 -6.54 0.34
CA TYR A 146 14.27 -7.30 0.27
C TYR A 146 15.50 -6.39 0.32
#